data_AF-A0A2S5CAS8-F1
#
_entry.id   AF-A0A2S5CAS8-F1
#
_cell.length_a   1.000
_cell.length_b   1.000
_cell.length_c   1.000
_cell.angle_alpha   90.00
_cell.angle_beta   90.00
_cell.angle_gamma   90.00
#
_symmetry.space_group_name_H-M   'P 1'
#
loop_
_entity.id
_entity.type
_entity.pdbx_description
1 polymer ?
#
loop_
_entity_poly.entity_id
_entity_poly.type
_entity_poly.pdbx_seq_one_letter_code
_entity_poly.pdbx_strand_id
1 'polypeptide(L)' 'MKFEVENITPFDNANGQATTGKVYIYLDEDFNSTISVQVKIPLDMNKTLEQTKEDLISEAKLLLKKVVNTI' A
#
# COMPACT_ATOMS: atom_id res chain seq x y z
N MET A 1 11.04 -9.99 -6.85
CA MET A 1 10.23 -9.21 -5.88
C MET A 1 8.86 -8.96 -6.48
N LYS A 2 7.81 -9.48 -5.83
CA LYS A 2 6.41 -9.36 -6.29
C LYS A 2 5.62 -8.54 -5.28
N PHE A 3 4.66 -7.76 -5.77
CA PHE A 3 3.78 -6.94 -4.96
C PHE A 3 2.34 -7.43 -5.10
N GLU A 4 1.63 -7.48 -3.99
CA GLU A 4 0.20 -7.78 -3.96
C GLU A 4 -0.50 -6.79 -3.05
N VAL A 5 -1.67 -6.32 -3.47
CA VAL A 5 -2.46 -5.32 -2.74
C VAL A 5 -3.80 -5.93 -2.39
N GLU A 6 -4.07 -6.01 -1.09
CA GLU A 6 -5.32 -6.52 -0.53
C GLU A 6 -6.06 -5.44 0.26
N ASN A 7 -7.34 -5.70 0.53
CA ASN A 7 -8.17 -4.93 1.46
C ASN A 7 -8.24 -3.43 1.14
N ILE A 8 -8.28 -3.08 -0.15
CA ILE A 8 -8.43 -1.69 -0.60
C ILE A 8 -9.79 -1.19 -0.14
N THR A 9 -9.78 -0.26 0.81
CA THR A 9 -10.99 0.29 1.44
C THR A 9 -10.96 1.81 1.33
N PRO A 10 -11.79 2.40 0.45
CA PRO A 10 -12.01 3.84 0.45
C PRO A 10 -12.93 4.22 1.62
N PHE A 11 -12.69 5.39 2.22
CA PHE A 11 -13.60 5.98 3.20
C PHE A 11 -13.66 7.49 3.03
N ASP A 12 -14.88 8.03 3.14
CA ASP A 12 -15.20 9.45 3.20
C ASP A 12 -16.16 9.63 4.38
N ASN A 13 -15.63 10.06 5.52
CA ASN A 13 -16.41 10.24 6.75
C ASN A 13 -15.85 11.40 7.59
N ALA A 14 -16.37 11.56 8.81
CA ALA A 14 -15.93 12.63 9.73
C ALA A 14 -14.41 12.62 10.05
N ASN A 15 -13.72 11.50 9.80
CA ASN A 15 -12.26 11.36 9.96
C ASN A 15 -11.47 11.70 8.69
N GLY A 16 -12.13 12.29 7.69
CA GLY A 16 -11.56 12.70 6.41
C GLY A 16 -11.76 11.66 5.30
N GLN A 17 -11.01 11.88 4.22
CA GLN A 17 -11.12 11.13 2.98
C GLN A 17 -9.80 10.44 2.65
N ALA A 18 -9.80 9.11 2.59
CA ALA A 18 -8.63 8.33 2.24
C ALA A 18 -8.98 6.96 1.67
N THR A 19 -7.99 6.33 1.06
CA THR A 19 -8.00 4.92 0.72
C THR A 19 -6.95 4.20 1.56
N THR A 20 -7.33 3.18 2.31
CA THR A 20 -6.38 2.27 2.96
C THR A 20 -6.20 1.00 2.17
N GLY A 21 -5.03 0.37 2.29
CA GLY A 21 -4.78 -0.97 1.77
C GLY A 21 -3.68 -1.67 2.54
N LYS A 22 -3.52 -2.97 2.27
CA LYS A 22 -2.38 -3.76 2.75
C LYS A 22 -1.56 -4.21 1.55
N VAL A 23 -0.28 -3.86 1.54
CA VAL A 23 0.66 -4.25 0.47
C VAL A 23 1.56 -5.36 1.01
N TYR A 24 1.53 -6.52 0.35
CA TYR A 24 2.49 -7.59 0.57
C TYR A 24 3.62 -7.49 -0.43
N ILE A 25 4.84 -7.67 0.06
CA ILE A 25 6.07 -7.62 -0.70
C ILE A 25 6.76 -8.96 -0.50
N TYR A 26 6.75 -9.76 -1.56
CA TYR A 26 7.35 -11.08 -1.58
C TYR A 26 8.79 -10.97 -2.08
N LEU A 27 9.74 -11.35 -1.24
CA LEU A 27 11.17 -11.25 -1.52
C LEU A 27 11.68 -12.41 -2.38
N ASP A 28 11.01 -13.56 -2.31
CA ASP A 28 11.27 -14.76 -3.09
C ASP A 28 10.02 -15.19 -3.89
N GLU A 29 10.21 -16.12 -4.84
CA GLU A 29 9.12 -16.64 -5.69
C GLU A 29 8.23 -17.65 -4.97
N ASP A 30 8.74 -18.25 -3.88
CA ASP A 30 8.02 -19.24 -3.07
C ASP A 30 7.12 -18.60 -2.00
N PHE A 31 7.06 -17.26 -1.94
CA PHE A 31 6.28 -16.48 -0.97
C PHE A 31 6.66 -16.74 0.51
N ASN A 32 7.81 -17.34 0.77
CA ASN A 32 8.27 -17.71 2.12
C ASN A 32 8.74 -16.48 2.91
N SER A 33 9.26 -15.47 2.22
CA SER A 33 9.72 -14.22 2.81
C SER A 33 8.80 -13.08 2.41
N THR A 34 7.94 -12.65 3.34
CA THR A 34 6.91 -11.64 3.09
C THR A 34 6.99 -10.48 4.06
N ILE A 35 6.99 -9.25 3.53
CA ILE A 35 6.80 -8.03 4.30
C ILE A 35 5.39 -7.51 4.01
N SER A 36 4.62 -7.23 5.06
CA SER A 36 3.31 -6.58 4.89
C SER A 36 3.33 -5.15 5.41
N VAL A 37 2.87 -4.21 4.59
CA VAL A 37 2.82 -2.78 4.93
C VAL A 37 1.37 -2.31 4.85
N GLN A 38 0.87 -1.75 5.94
CA GLN A 38 -0.43 -1.06 5.92
C GLN A 38 -0.22 0.36 5.44
N VAL A 39 -0.96 0.76 4.41
CA VAL A 39 -0.81 2.04 3.72
C VAL A 39 -2.11 2.81 3.73
N LYS A 40 -1.99 4.13 3.79
CA LYS A 40 -3.07 5.09 3.68
C LYS A 40 -2.65 6.14 2.67
N ILE A 41 -3.43 6.30 1.60
CA ILE A 41 -3.26 7.34 0.58
C ILE A 41 -4.50 8.24 0.55
N PRO A 42 -4.40 9.48 0.04
CA PRO A 42 -5.58 10.32 -0.21
C PRO A 42 -6.60 9.61 -1.09
N LEU A 43 -7.90 9.83 -0.84
CA LEU A 43 -8.96 9.30 -1.69
C LEU A 43 -8.98 10.09 -3.00
N ASP A 44 -8.90 9.39 -4.13
CA ASP A 44 -9.06 9.97 -5.46
C ASP A 44 -10.08 9.15 -6.25
N MET A 45 -11.28 9.70 -6.39
CA MET A 45 -12.41 9.04 -7.06
C MET A 45 -12.26 9.01 -8.58
N ASN A 46 -11.28 9.73 -9.15
CA ASN A 46 -11.04 9.74 -10.60
C ASN A 46 -10.06 8.65 -11.04
N LYS A 47 -9.40 7.97 -10.09
CA LYS A 47 -8.44 6.91 -10.38
C LYS A 47 -9.12 5.58 -10.59
N THR A 48 -8.56 4.78 -11.49
CA THR A 48 -8.94 3.38 -11.63
C THR A 48 -8.41 2.57 -10.44
N LEU A 49 -8.95 1.36 -10.27
CA LEU A 49 -8.45 0.43 -9.26
C LEU A 49 -6.96 0.09 -9.46
N GLU A 50 -6.52 -0.01 -10.71
CA GLU A 50 -5.12 -0.30 -11.04
C GLU A 50 -4.20 0.85 -10.65
N GLN A 51 -4.57 2.09 -10.98
CA GLN A 51 -3.82 3.29 -10.56
C GLN A 51 -3.78 3.40 -9.03
N THR A 52 -4.89 3.11 -8.35
CA THR A 52 -4.95 3.09 -6.88
C THR A 52 -4.00 2.04 -6.30
N LYS A 53 -3.87 0.85 -6.93
CA LYS A 53 -2.91 -0.17 -6.50
C LYS A 53 -1.47 0.31 -6.65
N GLU A 54 -1.13 0.97 -7.76
CA GLU A 54 0.20 1.53 -7.99
C GLU A 54 0.57 2.57 -6.92
N ASP A 55 -0.36 3.45 -6.57
CA ASP A 55 -0.16 4.45 -5.51
C ASP A 55 0.07 3.81 -4.15
N LEU A 56 -0.73 2.79 -3.79
CA LEU A 56 -0.57 2.03 -2.55
C LEU A 56 0.79 1.35 -2.47
N ILE A 57 1.26 0.75 -3.58
CA ILE A 57 2.60 0.15 -3.67
C ILE A 57 3.70 1.22 -3.53
N SER A 58 3.52 2.38 -4.16
CA SER A 58 4.46 3.51 -4.08
C SER A 58 4.61 4.00 -2.64
N GLU A 59 3.48 4.20 -1.94
CA GLU A 59 3.49 4.61 -0.52
C GLU A 59 4.14 3.54 0.37
N ALA A 60 3.88 2.25 0.12
CA ALA A 60 4.51 1.17 0.87
C ALA A 60 6.05 1.20 0.74
N LYS A 61 6.57 1.44 -0.47
CA LYS A 61 8.02 1.59 -0.69
C LYS A 61 8.59 2.80 0.06
N LEU A 62 7.88 3.93 0.08
CA LEU A 62 8.30 5.12 0.81
C LEU A 62 8.35 4.87 2.31
N LEU A 63 7.34 4.20 2.87
CA LEU A 63 7.31 3.84 4.30
C LEU A 63 8.46 2.90 4.66
N LEU A 64 8.74 1.87 3.85
CA LEU A 64 9.87 0.99 4.10
C LEU A 64 11.21 1.71 4.05
N LYS A 65 11.40 2.62 3.08
CA LYS A 65 12.61 3.43 3.00
C LYS A 65 12.80 4.30 4.24
N LYS A 66 11.71 4.88 4.77
CA LYS A 66 11.74 5.65 6.03
C LYS A 66 12.17 4.76 7.20
N VAL A 67 11.60 3.56 7.32
CA VAL A 67 11.96 2.60 8.38
C VAL A 67 13.43 2.26 8.30
N VAL A 68 13.95 1.84 7.15
CA VAL A 68 15.36 1.48 6.98
C VAL A 68 16.30 2.64 7.32
N ASN A 69 15.95 3.87 6.96
CA ASN A 69 16.76 5.05 7.26
C ASN A 69 16.67 5.52 8.73
N THR A 70 15.80 4.93 9.53
CA THR A 70 15.64 5.29 10.96
C THR A 70 16.47 4.39 11.88
N ILE A 71 17.08 3.31 11.34
CA ILE A 71 17.86 2.31 12.08
C ILE A 71 19.36 2.59 11.90
#